data_AF-A0A4R0JZJ3-F1
#
_entry.id   AF-A0A4R0JZJ3-F1
#
_cell.length_a   1.000
_cell.length_b   1.000
_cell.length_c   1.000
_cell.angle_alpha   90.00
_cell.angle_beta   90.00
_cell.angle_gamma   90.00
#
_symmetry.space_group_name_H-M   'P 1'
#
loop_
_entity.id
_entity.type
_entity.pdbx_description
1 polymer ?
#
loop_
_entity_poly.entity_id
_entity_poly.type
_entity_poly.pdbx_seq_one_letter_code
_entity_poly.pdbx_strand_id
1 'polypeptide(L)'
;MTAKQLEQLRDANVRVTIPVKSTNGKVLTVPVAALSAGSDGGSRVEVLRDGKVELVPVTVGLSADGFAQVSPSGDASLADGDQVVVGR
;
A
#
# COMPACT_ATOMS: atom_id res chain seq x y z
N MET A 1 3.90 7.58 29.54
CA MET A 1 5.22 7.07 29.98
C MET A 1 5.45 7.57 31.39
N THR A 2 5.34 6.71 32.39
CA THR A 2 5.52 7.09 33.80
C THR A 2 7.00 6.92 34.22
N ALA A 3 7.44 7.64 35.25
CA ALA A 3 8.82 7.61 35.73
C ALA A 3 9.32 6.19 36.06
N LYS A 4 8.42 5.32 36.56
CA LYS A 4 8.70 3.91 36.87
C LYS A 4 9.05 3.07 35.62
N GLN A 5 8.42 3.37 34.47
CA GLN A 5 8.71 2.68 33.20
C GLN A 5 10.09 3.08 32.66
N LEU A 6 10.54 4.31 32.90
CA LEU A 6 11.85 4.79 32.46
C LEU A 6 12.98 4.12 33.26
N GLU A 7 12.76 3.87 34.55
CA GLU A 7 13.74 3.21 35.43
C GLU A 7 13.99 1.75 35.03
N GLN A 8 12.95 1.03 34.58
CA GLN A 8 13.06 -0.36 34.10
C GLN A 8 13.74 -0.50 32.72
N LEU A 9 13.74 0.56 31.91
CA LEU A 9 14.38 0.58 30.59
C LEU A 9 15.87 0.96 30.66
N ARG A 10 16.33 1.53 31.79
CA ARG A 10 17.70 2.07 31.94
C ARG A 10 18.80 1.02 32.03
N ASP A 11 18.45 -0.25 32.21
CA ASP A 11 19.39 -1.38 32.24
C ASP A 11 18.98 -2.54 31.30
N ALA A 12 17.96 -2.32 30.46
CA ALA A 12 17.40 -3.34 29.57
C ALA A 12 17.85 -3.12 28.12
N ASN A 13 18.23 -4.20 27.43
CA ASN A 13 18.39 -4.16 25.98
C ASN A 13 17.01 -4.03 25.34
N VAL A 14 16.76 -2.89 24.69
CA VAL A 14 15.45 -2.56 24.12
C VAL A 14 15.56 -2.36 22.61
N ARG A 15 14.63 -2.94 21.87
CA ARG A 15 14.45 -2.68 20.43
C ARG A 15 13.31 -1.69 20.26
N VAL A 16 13.64 -0.46 19.88
CA VAL A 16 12.65 0.57 19.54
C VAL A 16 12.42 0.55 18.03
N THR A 17 11.17 0.42 17.61
CA THR A 17 10.78 0.54 16.19
C THR A 17 10.01 1.85 16.01
N ILE A 18 10.54 2.76 15.19
CA ILE A 18 9.91 4.04 14.87
C ILE A 18 9.41 3.97 13.43
N PRO A 19 8.08 3.93 13.19
CA PRO A 19 7.56 3.92 11.83
C PRO A 19 7.85 5.25 11.12
N VAL A 20 8.42 5.19 9.91
CA VAL A 20 8.85 6.37 9.15
C VAL A 20 7.70 7.04 8.39
N LYS A 21 6.67 6.28 8.01
CA LYS A 21 5.43 6.76 7.38
C LYS A 21 4.30 5.78 7.69
N SER A 22 3.12 6.33 7.95
CA SER A 22 1.88 5.58 8.12
C SER A 22 0.84 6.13 7.15
N THR A 23 -0.10 5.29 6.73
CA THR A 23 -1.28 5.77 6.01
C THR A 23 -2.19 6.52 6.98
N ASN A 24 -2.89 7.53 6.49
CA ASN A 24 -3.83 8.28 7.31
C ASN A 24 -5.20 7.55 7.34
N GLY A 25 -5.22 6.37 7.96
CA GLY A 25 -6.41 5.51 8.07
C GLY A 25 -6.43 4.34 7.08
N LYS A 26 -7.65 3.83 6.79
CA LYS A 26 -7.87 2.72 5.85
C LYS A 26 -7.63 3.18 4.42
N VAL A 27 -6.89 2.36 3.66
CA VAL A 27 -6.53 2.64 2.27
C VAL A 27 -6.66 1.39 1.43
N LEU A 28 -6.83 1.55 0.11
CA LEU A 28 -6.71 0.44 -0.82
C LEU A 28 -5.23 0.10 -1.00
N THR A 29 -4.92 -1.19 -0.94
CA THR A 29 -3.58 -1.71 -1.14
C THR A 29 -3.59 -2.80 -2.19
N VAL A 30 -2.57 -2.82 -3.02
CA VAL A 30 -2.33 -3.85 -4.02
C VAL A 30 -0.92 -4.41 -3.85
N PRO A 31 -0.65 -5.66 -4.23
CA PRO A 31 0.71 -6.18 -4.29
C PRO A 31 1.56 -5.33 -5.23
N VAL A 32 2.81 -5.03 -4.86
CA VAL A 32 3.70 -4.24 -5.73
C VAL A 32 3.91 -4.88 -7.11
N ALA A 33 3.77 -6.20 -7.21
CA ALA A 33 3.86 -6.94 -8.46
C ALA A 33 2.64 -6.75 -9.40
N ALA A 34 1.52 -6.22 -8.90
CA ALA A 34 0.34 -5.88 -9.71
C ALA A 34 0.45 -4.48 -10.34
N LEU A 35 1.38 -3.65 -9.87
CA LEU A 35 1.60 -2.31 -10.42
C LEU A 35 2.40 -2.41 -11.71
N SER A 36 1.86 -1.79 -12.75
CA SER A 36 2.53 -1.62 -14.03
C SER A 36 2.69 -0.14 -14.35
N ALA A 37 3.79 0.21 -15.01
CA ALA A 37 4.01 1.54 -15.54
C ALA A 37 3.44 1.65 -16.96
N GLY A 38 2.76 2.76 -17.21
CA GLY A 38 2.24 3.11 -18.51
C GLY A 38 3.24 3.76 -19.44
N SER A 39 2.95 3.75 -20.74
CA SER A 39 3.71 4.49 -21.75
C SER A 39 3.72 6.01 -21.50
N ASP A 40 2.74 6.49 -20.75
CA ASP A 40 2.57 7.87 -20.28
C ASP A 40 3.32 8.17 -18.97
N GLY A 41 4.02 7.19 -18.39
CA GLY A 41 4.68 7.30 -17.09
C GLY A 41 3.74 7.17 -15.89
N GLY A 42 2.43 7.02 -16.12
CA GLY A 42 1.44 6.80 -15.08
C GLY A 42 1.48 5.38 -14.52
N SER A 43 1.12 5.22 -13.23
CA SER A 43 0.94 3.90 -12.61
C SER A 43 -0.46 3.37 -12.89
N ARG A 44 -0.58 2.06 -13.07
CA ARG A 44 -1.85 1.39 -13.36
C ARG A 44 -1.86 -0.03 -12.79
N VAL A 45 -3.05 -0.52 -12.50
CA VAL A 45 -3.29 -1.90 -12.06
C VAL A 45 -4.24 -2.58 -13.04
N GLU A 46 -4.01 -3.87 -13.27
CA GLU A 46 -4.90 -4.73 -14.03
C GLU A 46 -5.89 -5.40 -13.07
N VAL A 47 -7.18 -5.18 -13.30
CA VAL A 47 -8.27 -5.69 -12.46
C VAL A 47 -9.10 -6.67 -13.26
N LEU A 48 -9.37 -7.84 -12.70
CA LEU A 48 -10.23 -8.84 -13.29
C LEU A 48 -11.68 -8.62 -12.87
N ARG A 49 -12.54 -8.24 -13.82
CA ARG A 49 -13.99 -8.09 -13.63
C ARG A 49 -14.74 -8.91 -14.68
N ASP A 50 -15.66 -9.75 -14.23
CA ASP A 50 -16.48 -10.60 -15.10
C ASP A 50 -15.66 -11.40 -16.15
N GLY A 51 -14.48 -11.88 -15.74
CA GLY A 51 -13.56 -12.63 -16.61
C GLY A 51 -12.80 -11.79 -17.64
N LYS A 52 -12.91 -10.46 -17.59
CA LYS A 52 -12.16 -9.52 -18.42
C LYS A 52 -11.16 -8.74 -17.57
N VAL A 53 -9.98 -8.51 -18.14
CA VAL A 53 -8.95 -7.69 -17.50
C VAL A 53 -9.14 -6.25 -17.95
N GLU A 54 -9.34 -5.36 -16.99
CA GLU A 54 -9.46 -3.92 -17.19
C GLU A 54 -8.24 -3.21 -16.63
N LEU A 55 -7.74 -2.21 -17.36
CA LEU A 55 -6.63 -1.36 -16.93
C LEU A 55 -7.17 -0.15 -16.18
N VAL A 56 -6.81 -0.05 -14.90
CA VAL A 56 -7.24 1.03 -14.01
C VAL A 56 -6.04 1.92 -13.68
N PRO A 57 -6.04 3.19 -14.10
CA PRO A 57 -4.99 4.14 -13.73
C PRO A 57 -5.09 4.48 -12.24
N VAL A 58 -3.94 4.48 -11.55
CA VAL A 58 -3.86 4.73 -10.12
C VAL A 58 -2.70 5.66 -9.76
N THR A 59 -2.86 6.37 -8.67
CA THR A 59 -1.78 7.10 -8.00
C THR A 59 -1.24 6.24 -6.86
N VAL A 60 0.08 6.02 -6.86
CA VAL A 60 0.75 5.22 -5.83
C VAL A 60 1.13 6.12 -4.66
N GLY A 61 0.77 5.68 -3.45
CA GLY A 61 1.07 6.34 -2.19
C GLY A 61 2.23 5.66 -1.44
N LEU A 62 2.00 5.35 -0.16
CA LEU A 62 2.96 4.62 0.66
C LEU A 62 3.12 3.17 0.17
N SER A 63 4.36 2.72 -0.01
CA SER A 63 4.68 1.31 -0.27
C SER A 63 5.51 0.73 0.88
N ALA A 64 5.08 -0.41 1.40
CA ALA A 64 5.73 -1.10 2.51
C ALA A 64 5.35 -2.60 2.47
N ASP A 65 6.24 -3.46 2.97
CA ASP A 65 5.98 -4.89 3.18
C ASP A 65 5.44 -5.65 1.94
N GLY A 66 5.84 -5.23 0.73
CA GLY A 66 5.41 -5.85 -0.53
C GLY A 66 4.04 -5.37 -1.04
N PHE A 67 3.43 -4.40 -0.37
CA PHE A 67 2.19 -3.74 -0.79
C PHE A 67 2.43 -2.28 -1.12
N ALA A 68 1.61 -1.77 -2.03
CA ALA A 68 1.55 -0.37 -2.37
C ALA A 68 0.14 0.16 -2.14
N GLN A 69 0.04 1.29 -1.43
CA GLN A 69 -1.17 2.07 -1.37
C GLN A 69 -1.50 2.60 -2.76
N VAL A 70 -2.75 2.46 -3.16
CA VAL A 70 -3.26 3.00 -4.43
C VAL A 70 -4.51 3.82 -4.22
N SER A 71 -4.64 4.88 -5.01
CA SER A 71 -5.87 5.63 -5.18
C SER A 71 -6.21 5.69 -6.67
N PRO A 72 -7.47 5.45 -7.09
CA PRO A 72 -7.86 5.64 -8.47
C PRO A 72 -7.55 7.07 -8.94
N SER A 73 -7.11 7.21 -10.19
CA SER A 73 -6.84 8.51 -10.80
C SER A 73 -7.95 8.89 -11.78
N GLY A 74 -8.35 10.16 -11.80
CA GLY A 74 -9.42 10.65 -12.68
C GLY A 74 -10.77 10.01 -12.37
N ASP A 75 -11.49 9.59 -13.42
CA ASP A 75 -12.80 8.92 -13.34
C ASP A 75 -12.71 7.39 -13.14
N ALA A 76 -11.50 6.86 -12.93
CA ALA A 76 -11.31 5.43 -12.72
C ALA A 76 -11.90 4.99 -11.36
N SER A 77 -12.39 3.75 -11.30
CA SER A 77 -12.94 3.18 -10.08
C SER A 77 -12.19 1.92 -9.68
N LEU A 78 -11.86 1.84 -8.40
CA LEU A 78 -11.26 0.69 -7.74
C LEU A 78 -11.93 0.55 -6.37
N ALA A 79 -12.46 -0.63 -6.07
CA ALA A 79 -13.14 -0.90 -4.80
C ALA A 79 -12.39 -1.98 -4.00
N ASP A 80 -12.74 -2.10 -2.72
CA ASP A 80 -12.31 -3.26 -1.95
C ASP A 80 -12.96 -4.53 -2.54
N GLY A 81 -12.17 -5.61 -2.61
CA GLY A 81 -12.61 -6.87 -3.22
C GLY A 81 -12.37 -7.00 -4.73
N ASP A 82 -11.95 -5.92 -5.42
CA ASP A 82 -11.48 -6.03 -6.80
C ASP A 82 -10.26 -6.97 -6.88
N GLN A 83 -10.32 -7.94 -7.79
CA GLN A 83 -9.22 -8.88 -7.99
C GLN A 83 -8.16 -8.28 -8.90
N VAL A 84 -6.96 -8.04 -8.36
CA VAL A 84 -5.82 -7.57 -9.14
C VAL A 84 -5.00 -8.72 -9.69
N VAL A 85 -4.55 -8.58 -10.94
CA VAL A 85 -3.70 -9.57 -11.61
C VAL A 85 -2.25 -9.40 -11.15
N VAL A 86 -1.59 -10.49 -10.76
CA VAL A 86 -0.18 -10.52 -10.30
C VAL A 86 0.63 -11.52 -11.10
N GLY A 87 1.66 -11.05 -11.81
CA GLY A 87 2.54 -11.89 -12.63
C GLY A 87 1.89 -12.42 -13.91
N ARG A 88 2.64 -12.41 -15.01
CA ARG A 88 2.33 -13.15 -16.23
C ARG A 88 3.32 -14.29 -16.39
#